data_AF-A0A1G0J853-F1
#
_entry.id   AF-A0A1G0J853-F1
#
_cell.length_a   1.000
_cell.length_b   1.000
_cell.length_c   1.000
_cell.angle_alpha   90.00
_cell.angle_beta   90.00
_cell.angle_gamma   90.00
#
_symmetry.space_group_name_H-M   'P 1'
#
loop_
_entity.id
_entity.type
_entity.pdbx_description
1 polymer ?
#
loop_
_entity_poly.entity_id
_entity_poly.type
_entity_poly.pdbx_seq_one_letter_code
_entity_poly.pdbx_strand_id
1 'polypeptide(L)'
;MPVIRVTYELYRRLEAKAQGFDTPSSVIERLLDASEGDTTPRSFTETSTASRPLLEFYPGKPTFKAHLVSQKPGKVVLHYANGREEERTWHAQRFTASSNLRGNIWSGYLRGWRKERIVRAEFKVYV
;
A
#
# COMPACT_ATOMS: atom_id res chain seq x y z
N MET A 1 -17.70 23.52 8.16
CA MET A 1 -16.46 23.25 7.42
C MET A 1 -16.23 24.36 6.41
N PRO A 2 -15.05 24.97 6.34
CA PRO A 2 -14.75 25.97 5.31
C PRO A 2 -14.78 25.33 3.93
N VAL A 3 -15.30 26.06 2.93
CA VAL A 3 -15.39 25.60 1.54
C VAL A 3 -14.49 26.46 0.67
N ILE A 4 -13.53 25.85 0.00
CA ILE A 4 -12.65 26.51 -0.96
C ILE A 4 -13.24 26.29 -2.36
N ARG A 5 -13.50 27.39 -3.08
CA ARG A 5 -13.96 27.35 -4.48
C ARG A 5 -12.80 27.71 -5.39
N VAL A 6 -12.58 26.91 -6.41
CA VAL A 6 -11.57 27.14 -7.45
C VAL A 6 -12.25 27.44 -8.78
N THR A 7 -11.62 28.28 -9.59
CA THR A 7 -12.08 28.54 -10.96
C THR A 7 -11.83 27.32 -11.83
N TYR A 8 -12.58 27.21 -12.93
CA TYR A 8 -12.41 26.11 -13.90
C TYR A 8 -10.99 26.07 -14.50
N GLU A 9 -10.40 27.23 -14.77
CA GLU A 9 -9.05 27.34 -15.29
C GLU A 9 -8.00 26.84 -14.29
N LEU A 10 -8.17 27.17 -13.00
CA LEU A 10 -7.28 26.67 -11.96
C LEU A 10 -7.43 25.16 -11.79
N TYR A 11 -8.66 24.64 -11.88
CA TYR A 11 -8.91 23.19 -11.87
C TYR A 11 -8.21 22.47 -13.03
N ARG A 12 -8.28 22.99 -14.26
CA ARG A 12 -7.56 22.44 -15.42
C ARG A 12 -6.04 22.44 -15.22
N ARG A 13 -5.49 23.49 -14.60
CA ARG A 13 -4.06 23.54 -14.26
C ARG A 13 -3.67 22.48 -13.22
N LEU A 14 -4.54 22.17 -12.26
CA LEU A 14 -4.34 21.08 -11.30
C LEU A 14 -4.39 19.72 -11.99
N GLU A 15 -5.36 19.50 -12.88
CA GLU A 15 -5.49 18.26 -13.66
C GLU A 15 -4.22 17.96 -14.47
N ALA A 16 -3.64 18.97 -15.12
CA ALA A 16 -2.40 18.82 -15.89
C ALA A 16 -1.18 18.41 -15.03
N LYS A 17 -1.28 18.49 -13.69
CA LYS A 17 -0.25 18.03 -12.76
C LYS A 17 -0.47 16.60 -12.29
N ALA A 18 -1.62 15.99 -12.54
CA ALA A 18 -1.90 14.61 -12.17
C ALA A 18 -1.03 13.63 -12.98
N GLN A 19 -0.54 12.56 -12.33
CA GLN A 19 0.22 11.51 -13.00
C GLN A 19 -0.51 10.16 -12.86
N GLY A 20 -0.89 9.55 -13.98
CA GLY A 20 -1.53 8.23 -14.00
C GLY A 20 -2.93 8.23 -13.35
N PHE A 21 -3.06 7.55 -12.20
CA PHE A 21 -4.32 7.36 -11.45
C PHE A 21 -4.41 8.26 -10.19
N ASP A 22 -3.72 9.39 -10.20
CA ASP A 22 -3.79 10.36 -9.11
C ASP A 22 -5.23 10.86 -8.87
N THR A 23 -5.59 11.04 -7.61
CA THR A 23 -6.85 11.69 -7.24
C THR A 23 -6.62 13.21 -7.17
N PRO A 24 -7.66 14.05 -7.35
CA PRO A 24 -7.50 15.50 -7.20
C PRO A 24 -6.84 15.89 -5.88
N SER A 25 -7.20 15.16 -4.82
CA SER A 25 -6.66 15.39 -3.49
C SER A 25 -5.15 15.03 -3.41
N SER A 26 -4.67 13.94 -4.04
CA SER A 26 -3.23 13.58 -4.00
C SER A 26 -2.35 14.58 -4.76
N VAL A 27 -2.91 15.19 -5.81
CA VAL A 27 -2.23 16.25 -6.55
C VAL A 27 -2.10 17.51 -5.69
N ILE A 28 -3.16 17.90 -4.98
CA ILE A 28 -3.17 19.10 -4.13
C ILE A 28 -2.18 18.93 -2.98
N GLU A 29 -2.19 17.80 -2.29
CA GLU A 29 -1.26 17.53 -1.18
C GLU A 29 0.20 17.56 -1.65
N ARG A 30 0.52 16.93 -2.79
CA ARG A 30 1.88 16.99 -3.36
C ARG A 30 2.32 18.41 -3.72
N LEU A 31 1.40 19.26 -4.18
CA LEU A 31 1.73 20.65 -4.52
C LEU A 31 1.96 21.50 -3.26
N LEU A 32 1.21 21.24 -2.19
CA LEU A 32 1.40 21.89 -0.90
C LEU A 32 2.75 21.49 -0.28
N ASP A 33 3.06 20.19 -0.24
CA ASP A 33 4.34 19.64 0.24
C ASP A 33 5.54 20.31 -0.46
N ALA A 34 5.47 20.43 -1.80
CA ALA A 34 6.52 21.07 -2.58
C ALA A 34 6.69 22.57 -2.29
N SER A 35 5.60 23.27 -1.95
CA SER A 35 5.61 24.70 -1.65
C SER A 35 6.07 25.02 -0.24
N GLU A 36 5.80 24.12 0.71
CA GLU A 36 6.17 24.25 2.12
C GLU A 36 7.62 23.78 2.39
N GLY A 37 8.33 23.34 1.34
CA GLY A 37 9.70 22.83 1.43
C GLY A 37 9.80 21.46 2.08
N ASP A 38 8.67 20.78 2.31
CA ASP A 38 8.61 19.47 2.91
C ASP A 38 8.80 18.42 1.80
N THR A 39 10.05 18.02 1.56
CA THR A 39 10.38 17.01 0.54
C THR A 39 9.99 15.59 0.96
N THR A 40 9.17 15.44 2.01
CA THR A 40 8.65 14.17 2.48
C THR A 40 7.25 13.96 1.91
N PRO A 41 6.99 12.91 1.10
CA PRO A 41 5.69 12.73 0.46
C PRO A 41 4.63 12.43 1.53
N ARG A 42 3.78 13.40 1.85
CA ARG A 42 2.67 13.28 2.80
C ARG A 42 1.35 13.34 2.04
N SER A 43 0.81 12.16 1.76
CA SER A 43 -0.56 12.00 1.28
C SER A 43 -1.04 10.59 1.68
N PHE A 44 -2.04 10.32 2.52
CA PHE A 44 -3.22 11.04 3.00
C PHE A 44 -3.38 10.86 4.53
N THR A 45 -3.79 11.96 5.17
CA THR A 45 -4.43 12.11 6.51
C THR A 45 -3.69 11.67 7.79
N GLU A 46 -3.11 12.72 8.39
CA GLU A 46 -2.99 13.09 9.81
C GLU A 46 -2.86 12.03 10.92
N THR A 47 -1.81 12.26 11.73
CA THR A 47 -1.45 11.65 13.02
C THR A 47 -0.75 10.29 12.96
N SER A 48 0.56 10.29 13.23
CA SER A 48 1.55 9.20 13.22
C SER A 48 2.30 8.99 11.89
N THR A 49 3.60 9.27 11.94
CA THR A 49 4.68 8.98 11.00
C THR A 49 4.91 7.47 10.79
N ALA A 50 3.84 6.69 10.62
CA ALA A 50 3.95 5.26 10.32
C ALA A 50 3.92 5.08 8.80
N SER A 51 5.10 4.86 8.19
CA SER A 51 5.21 4.45 6.79
C SER A 51 4.40 3.17 6.56
N ARG A 52 3.84 3.01 5.35
CA ARG A 52 3.20 1.73 4.95
C ARG A 52 4.18 0.57 5.16
N PRO A 53 3.68 -0.62 5.55
CA PRO A 53 4.53 -1.78 5.74
C PRO A 53 5.33 -2.10 4.48
N LEU A 54 6.62 -2.37 4.64
CA LEU A 54 7.46 -2.87 3.55
C LEU A 54 6.99 -4.28 3.15
N LEU A 55 6.84 -4.52 1.84
CA LEU A 55 6.45 -5.84 1.33
C LEU A 55 7.65 -6.52 0.68
N GLU A 56 8.11 -7.63 1.26
CA GLU A 56 9.24 -8.40 0.75
C GLU A 56 8.77 -9.77 0.26
N PHE A 57 9.25 -10.20 -0.90
CA PHE A 57 8.84 -11.46 -1.52
C PHE A 57 10.07 -12.33 -1.75
N TYR A 58 10.02 -13.57 -1.26
CA TYR A 58 11.10 -14.54 -1.39
C TYR A 58 10.60 -15.81 -2.08
N PRO A 59 11.17 -16.22 -3.22
CA PRO A 59 12.33 -15.61 -3.90
C PRO A 59 11.99 -14.35 -4.72
N GLY A 60 10.71 -14.03 -4.89
CA GLY A 60 10.28 -12.83 -5.62
C GLY A 60 8.78 -12.79 -5.83
N LYS A 61 8.26 -11.59 -6.13
CA LYS A 61 6.81 -11.37 -6.30
C LYS A 61 6.18 -12.21 -7.43
N PRO A 62 6.79 -12.33 -8.64
CA PRO A 62 6.23 -13.15 -9.70
C PRO A 62 6.13 -14.62 -9.31
N THR A 63 7.20 -15.16 -8.70
CA THR A 63 7.28 -16.55 -8.24
C THR A 63 6.25 -16.83 -7.16
N PHE A 64 6.12 -15.92 -6.19
CA PHE A 64 5.10 -16.01 -5.14
C PHE A 64 3.69 -16.06 -5.74
N LYS A 65 3.39 -15.18 -6.71
CA LYS A 65 2.09 -15.19 -7.40
C LYS A 65 1.85 -16.52 -8.13
N ALA A 66 2.83 -16.99 -8.91
CA ALA A 66 2.71 -18.24 -9.65
C ALA A 66 2.44 -19.43 -8.72
N HIS A 67 3.15 -19.50 -7.59
CA HIS A 67 2.97 -20.54 -6.57
C HIS A 67 1.53 -20.56 -6.01
N LEU A 68 0.96 -19.39 -5.71
CA LEU A 68 -0.43 -19.28 -5.26
C LEU A 68 -1.43 -19.67 -6.35
N VAL A 69 -1.17 -19.33 -7.63
CA VAL A 69 -2.02 -19.75 -8.75
C VAL A 69 -2.01 -21.26 -8.91
N SER A 70 -0.88 -21.92 -8.66
CA SER A 70 -0.77 -23.38 -8.58
C SER A 70 -1.41 -23.99 -7.33
N GLN A 71 -2.20 -23.21 -6.57
CA GLN A 71 -2.91 -23.60 -5.36
C GLN A 71 -2.04 -24.13 -4.22
N LYS A 72 -0.74 -23.87 -4.26
CA LYS A 72 0.18 -24.24 -3.18
C LYS A 72 0.18 -23.16 -2.09
N PRO A 73 0.24 -23.53 -0.80
CA PRO A 73 0.21 -22.57 0.29
C PRO A 73 1.45 -21.67 0.29
N GLY A 74 1.27 -20.42 0.69
CA GLY A 74 2.38 -19.50 0.97
C GLY A 74 2.56 -19.28 2.48
N LYS A 75 3.68 -18.68 2.87
CA LYS A 75 3.94 -18.23 4.24
C LYS A 75 4.00 -16.71 4.27
N VAL A 76 3.35 -16.12 5.27
CA VAL A 76 3.30 -14.67 5.52
C VAL A 76 3.88 -14.42 6.90
N VAL A 77 4.90 -13.58 7.00
CA VAL A 77 5.50 -13.17 8.28
C VAL A 77 5.27 -11.68 8.45
N LEU A 78 4.58 -11.29 9.52
CA LEU A 78 4.28 -9.91 9.86
C LEU A 78 5.24 -9.46 10.96
N HIS A 79 5.92 -8.33 10.75
CA HIS A 79 6.79 -7.72 11.74
C HIS A 79 6.13 -6.46 12.28
N TYR A 80 6.07 -6.38 13.60
CA TYR A 80 5.42 -5.31 14.34
C TYR A 80 6.46 -4.33 14.87
N ALA A 81 6.07 -3.07 15.07
CA ALA A 81 6.98 -2.03 15.56
C ALA A 81 7.57 -2.32 16.96
N ASN A 82 6.95 -3.22 17.73
CA ASN A 82 7.43 -3.66 19.04
C ASN A 82 8.40 -4.85 18.98
N GLY A 83 8.82 -5.27 17.78
CA GLY A 83 9.71 -6.43 17.59
C GLY A 83 9.00 -7.78 17.62
N ARG A 84 7.68 -7.82 17.84
CA ARG A 84 6.91 -9.06 17.69
C ARG A 84 6.89 -9.47 16.22
N GLU A 85 6.92 -10.78 16.01
CA GLU A 85 6.68 -11.40 14.70
C GLU A 85 5.46 -12.31 14.79
N GLU A 86 4.69 -12.36 13.71
CA GLU A 86 3.56 -13.28 13.57
C GLU A 86 3.63 -13.99 12.23
N GLU A 87 3.65 -15.32 12.29
CA GLU A 87 3.64 -16.18 11.12
C GLU A 87 2.22 -16.67 10.83
N ARG A 88 1.83 -16.58 9.54
CA ARG A 88 0.55 -17.06 9.05
C ARG A 88 0.71 -17.83 7.75
N THR A 89 -0.18 -18.80 7.54
CA THR A 89 -0.29 -19.53 6.27
C THR A 89 -1.21 -18.80 5.30
N TRP A 90 -0.79 -18.69 4.04
CA TRP A 90 -1.62 -18.28 2.93
C TRP A 90 -2.27 -19.48 2.27
N HIS A 91 -3.59 -19.62 2.46
CA HIS A 91 -4.39 -20.64 1.80
C HIS A 91 -4.75 -20.20 0.37
N ALA A 92 -4.18 -20.85 -0.63
CA ALA A 92 -4.25 -20.44 -2.03
C ALA A 92 -5.46 -21.01 -2.81
N GLN A 93 -6.36 -21.75 -2.15
CA GLN A 93 -7.48 -22.49 -2.77
C GLN A 93 -8.40 -21.62 -3.64
N ARG A 94 -8.50 -20.32 -3.36
CA ARG A 94 -9.33 -19.36 -4.10
C ARG A 94 -8.52 -18.39 -4.96
N PHE A 95 -7.19 -18.54 -5.00
CA PHE A 95 -6.32 -17.66 -5.76
C PHE A 95 -6.20 -18.13 -7.21
N THR A 96 -6.43 -17.22 -8.15
CA THR A 96 -6.45 -17.48 -9.60
C THR A 96 -5.51 -16.54 -10.33
N ALA A 97 -5.26 -16.79 -11.63
CA ALA A 97 -4.40 -15.91 -12.44
C ALA A 97 -4.89 -14.45 -12.49
N SER A 98 -6.20 -14.24 -12.49
CA SER A 98 -6.87 -12.93 -12.45
C SER A 98 -6.89 -12.27 -11.07
N SER A 99 -6.51 -12.99 -10.01
CA SER A 99 -6.49 -12.45 -8.65
C SER A 99 -5.45 -11.34 -8.48
N ASN A 100 -5.85 -10.26 -7.80
CA ASN A 100 -4.96 -9.16 -7.47
C ASN A 100 -4.19 -9.44 -6.18
N LEU A 101 -2.91 -9.81 -6.30
CA LEU A 101 -2.04 -10.13 -5.15
C LEU A 101 -1.96 -8.98 -4.14
N ARG A 102 -1.74 -7.74 -4.60
CA ARG A 102 -1.65 -6.57 -3.70
C ARG A 102 -2.97 -6.31 -3.01
N GLY A 103 -4.08 -6.39 -3.74
CA GLY A 103 -5.42 -6.25 -3.18
C GLY A 103 -5.65 -7.21 -2.02
N ASN A 104 -5.36 -8.51 -2.21
CA ASN A 104 -5.50 -9.53 -1.18
C ASN A 104 -4.59 -9.30 0.04
N ILE A 105 -3.37 -8.80 -0.17
CA ILE A 105 -2.46 -8.44 0.92
C ILE A 105 -3.07 -7.33 1.79
N TRP A 106 -3.52 -6.24 1.16
CA TRP A 106 -4.01 -5.06 1.87
C TRP A 106 -5.41 -5.22 2.47
N SER A 107 -6.31 -5.96 1.82
CA SER A 107 -7.64 -6.24 2.35
C SER A 107 -7.67 -7.43 3.32
N GLY A 108 -6.61 -8.25 3.35
CA GLY A 108 -6.45 -9.41 4.23
C GLY A 108 -5.39 -9.19 5.31
N TYR A 109 -4.16 -9.67 5.06
CA TYR A 109 -3.08 -9.73 6.07
C TYR A 109 -2.68 -8.37 6.65
N LEU A 110 -2.70 -7.32 5.83
CA LEU A 110 -2.40 -5.95 6.24
C LEU A 110 -3.65 -5.12 6.49
N ARG A 111 -4.81 -5.75 6.65
CA ARG A 111 -6.02 -5.04 7.04
C ARG A 111 -5.81 -4.44 8.44
N GLY A 112 -5.95 -3.13 8.57
CA GLY A 112 -5.75 -2.45 9.85
C GLY A 112 -4.30 -2.35 10.32
N TRP A 113 -3.32 -2.56 9.43
CA TRP A 113 -1.88 -2.55 9.73
C TRP A 113 -1.42 -1.37 10.59
N ARG A 114 -2.03 -0.19 10.44
CA ARG A 114 -1.69 1.02 11.20
C ARG A 114 -2.06 0.88 12.68
N LYS A 115 -3.25 0.35 12.98
CA LYS A 115 -3.70 0.07 14.35
C LYS A 115 -2.84 -1.01 14.99
N GLU A 116 -2.53 -2.03 14.21
CA GLU A 116 -1.68 -3.16 14.62
C GLU A 116 -0.18 -2.80 14.65
N ARG A 117 0.21 -1.60 14.19
CA ARG A 117 1.62 -1.16 14.09
C ARG A 117 2.52 -2.15 13.34
N ILE A 118 2.01 -2.74 12.26
CA ILE A 118 2.81 -3.58 11.36
C ILE A 118 3.73 -2.67 10.55
N VAL A 119 5.01 -3.01 10.47
CA VAL A 119 6.05 -2.24 9.77
C VAL A 119 6.63 -2.97 8.56
N ARG A 120 6.55 -4.30 8.52
CA ARG A 120 7.04 -5.13 7.43
C ARG A 120 6.22 -6.41 7.29
N ALA A 121 6.07 -6.90 6.06
CA ALA A 121 5.49 -8.20 5.76
C ALA A 121 6.33 -8.96 4.74
N GLU A 122 6.74 -10.18 5.09
CA GLU A 122 7.50 -11.08 4.24
C GLU A 122 6.57 -12.17 3.68
N PHE A 123 6.69 -12.44 2.38
CA PHE A 123 5.92 -13.43 1.65
C PHE A 123 6.87 -14.49 1.09
N LYS A 124 6.80 -15.70 1.65
CA LYS A 124 7.74 -16.80 1.37
C LYS A 124 7.00 -17.98 0.73
N VAL A 125 7.64 -18.61 -0.24
CA VAL A 125 7.25 -19.92 -0.78
C VAL A 125 8.45 -20.85 -0.75
N TYR A 126 8.20 -22.12 -0.46
CA TYR A 126 9.21 -23.15 -0.58
C TYR A 126 9.15 -23.68 -2.02
N VAL A 127 10.22 -23.44 -2.75
CA VAL A 127 10.40 -23.93 -4.13
C VAL A 127 10.90 -25.36 -4.07
#